data_AF-A0A1H0XZN8-F1
#
_entry.id   AF-A0A1H0XZN8-F1
#
_cell.length_a   1.000
_cell.length_b   1.000
_cell.length_c   1.000
_cell.angle_alpha   90.00
_cell.angle_beta   90.00
_cell.angle_gamma   90.00
#
_symmetry.space_group_name_H-M   'P 1'
#
loop_
_entity.id
_entity.type
_entity.pdbx_description
1 polymer ?
#
loop_
_entity_poly.entity_id
_entity_poly.type
_entity_poly.pdbx_seq_one_letter_code
_entity_poly.pdbx_strand_id
1 'polypeptide(L)'
;MGQVRTSDGIQLHHEEAGAGRPLVVLHGWTSSGRFLDRSARPGRARPRRHGERELFLAEMAECPPSARVAVMSDHTRADWRDLLPAIDLPTLVCVARQDAVFDWRGPAWVGEHVPGARTDFFEDSGHALLLDETERFDDVVTAFLREHPGPADDA
;
A
#
# COMPACT_ATOMS: atom_id res chain seq x y z
N MET A 1 -20.65 1.86 -1.89
CA MET A 1 -20.01 2.72 -0.88
C MET A 1 -20.62 2.39 0.48
N GLY A 2 -19.90 1.61 1.28
CA GLY A 2 -20.28 1.25 2.65
C GLY A 2 -19.49 2.05 3.69
N GLN A 3 -19.86 1.91 4.96
CA GLN A 3 -19.16 2.49 6.10
C GLN A 3 -18.95 1.44 7.17
N VAL A 4 -17.76 1.44 7.79
CA VAL A 4 -17.45 0.63 8.97
C VAL A 4 -17.02 1.57 10.08
N ARG A 5 -17.56 1.38 11.28
CA ARG A 5 -17.13 2.12 12.47
C ARG A 5 -16.10 1.31 13.23
N THR A 6 -14.93 1.89 13.48
CA THR A 6 -13.90 1.29 14.33
C THR A 6 -14.29 1.34 15.80
N SER A 7 -13.62 0.55 16.65
CA SER A 7 -13.89 0.47 18.09
C SER A 7 -13.66 1.78 18.84
N ASP A 8 -12.79 2.65 18.32
CA ASP A 8 -12.53 4.01 18.79
C ASP A 8 -13.46 5.07 18.15
N GLY A 9 -14.40 4.63 17.30
CA GLY A 9 -15.51 5.43 16.81
C GLY A 9 -15.25 6.17 15.50
N ILE A 10 -14.09 5.97 14.86
CA ILE A 10 -13.76 6.50 13.53
C ILE A 10 -14.64 5.82 12.47
N GLN A 11 -15.16 6.61 11.54
CA GLN A 11 -15.94 6.11 10.41
C GLN A 11 -15.04 5.91 9.19
N LEU A 12 -14.87 4.66 8.78
CA LEU A 12 -14.09 4.29 7.60
C LEU A 12 -15.02 4.08 6.42
N HIS A 13 -14.66 4.71 5.30
CA HIS A 13 -15.33 4.49 4.03
C HIS A 13 -14.72 3.28 3.30
N HIS A 14 -15.56 2.42 2.72
CA HIS A 14 -15.08 1.31 1.89
C HIS A 14 -15.95 1.09 0.65
N GLU A 15 -15.33 0.47 -0.35
CA GLU A 15 -15.98 -0.04 -1.56
C GLU A 15 -15.63 -1.52 -1.73
N GLU A 16 -16.63 -2.31 -2.12
CA GLU A 16 -16.48 -3.74 -2.41
C GLU A 16 -16.72 -3.96 -3.90
N ALA A 17 -15.83 -4.73 -4.54
CA ALA A 17 -15.94 -5.07 -5.95
C ALA A 17 -15.32 -6.45 -6.22
N GLY A 18 -15.86 -7.18 -7.20
CA GLY A 18 -15.40 -8.51 -7.58
C GLY A 18 -16.06 -9.64 -6.78
N ALA A 19 -15.51 -10.85 -6.90
CA ALA A 19 -15.97 -12.05 -6.20
C ALA A 19 -14.76 -12.95 -5.90
N GLY A 20 -14.88 -13.79 -4.87
CA GLY A 20 -13.81 -14.68 -4.39
C GLY A 20 -13.16 -14.17 -3.11
N ARG A 21 -11.91 -14.57 -2.87
CA ARG A 21 -11.18 -14.24 -1.64
C ARG A 21 -11.04 -12.72 -1.47
N PRO A 22 -11.46 -12.13 -0.34
CA PRO A 22 -11.37 -10.70 -0.15
C PRO A 22 -9.90 -10.25 -0.02
N LEU A 23 -9.56 -9.17 -0.73
CA LEU A 23 -8.33 -8.41 -0.55
C LEU A 23 -8.71 -7.04 0.01
N VAL A 24 -8.24 -6.72 1.21
CA VAL A 24 -8.36 -5.37 1.75
C VAL A 24 -7.21 -4.55 1.21
N VAL A 25 -7.52 -3.51 0.45
CA VAL A 25 -6.52 -2.59 -0.12
C VAL A 25 -6.68 -1.24 0.55
N LEU A 26 -5.60 -0.76 1.18
CA LEU A 26 -5.52 0.57 1.77
C LEU A 26 -4.73 1.47 0.83
N HIS A 27 -5.29 2.62 0.48
CA HIS A 27 -4.60 3.58 -0.38
C HIS A 27 -3.50 4.33 0.39
N GLY A 28 -2.54 4.87 -0.35
CA GLY A 28 -1.42 5.62 0.20
C GLY A 28 -1.77 7.01 0.73
N TRP A 29 -0.73 7.66 1.25
CA TRP A 29 -0.76 8.99 1.86
C TRP A 29 -1.46 10.05 1.00
N THR A 30 -2.36 10.82 1.60
CA THR A 30 -3.12 11.92 0.95
C THR A 30 -3.90 11.56 -0.31
N SER A 31 -4.00 10.26 -0.62
CA SER A 31 -4.74 9.75 -1.77
C SER A 31 -6.12 9.25 -1.32
N SER A 32 -6.87 8.67 -2.26
CA SER A 32 -8.15 8.02 -2.00
C SER A 32 -8.25 6.69 -2.75
N GLY A 33 -9.28 5.89 -2.43
CA GLY A 33 -9.57 4.63 -3.14
C GLY A 33 -9.79 4.81 -4.65
N ARG A 34 -10.04 6.05 -5.14
CA ARG A 34 -10.20 6.36 -6.57
C ARG A 34 -8.95 6.06 -7.38
N PHE A 35 -7.77 6.04 -6.76
CA PHE A 35 -6.54 5.59 -7.40
C PHE A 35 -6.62 4.11 -7.81
N LEU A 36 -7.32 3.29 -7.03
CA LEU A 36 -7.45 1.83 -7.22
C LEU A 36 -8.57 1.44 -8.20
N ASP A 37 -9.58 2.31 -8.36
CA ASP A 37 -10.75 2.10 -9.22
C ASP A 37 -10.42 1.74 -10.67
N ARG A 38 -9.22 2.11 -11.14
CA ARG A 38 -8.77 1.85 -12.51
C ARG A 38 -8.03 0.52 -12.69
N SER A 39 -7.48 -0.05 -11.62
CA SER A 39 -6.75 -1.32 -11.64
C SER A 39 -7.61 -2.49 -11.15
N ALA A 40 -8.56 -2.24 -10.24
CA ALA A 40 -9.39 -3.28 -9.61
C ALA A 40 -10.68 -3.62 -10.36
N ARG A 41 -11.08 -2.81 -11.36
CA ARG A 41 -12.33 -3.03 -12.12
C ARG A 41 -12.07 -3.79 -13.44
N PRO A 42 -12.67 -4.97 -13.65
CA PRO A 42 -12.52 -5.72 -14.90
C PRO A 42 -12.88 -4.87 -16.14
N GLY A 43 -12.02 -4.89 -17.16
CA GLY A 43 -12.34 -4.34 -18.48
C GLY A 43 -11.97 -2.86 -18.72
N ARG A 44 -11.32 -2.17 -17.79
CA ARG A 44 -10.70 -0.85 -18.08
C ARG A 44 -9.25 -1.02 -18.55
N ALA A 45 -8.94 -0.47 -19.72
CA ALA A 45 -7.57 -0.42 -20.21
C ALA A 45 -6.72 0.47 -19.30
N ARG A 46 -5.55 -0.05 -18.91
CA ARG A 46 -4.54 0.70 -18.15
C ARG A 46 -4.03 1.88 -19.01
N PRO A 47 -4.05 3.13 -18.54
CA PRO A 47 -3.43 4.23 -19.26
C PRO A 47 -1.93 3.99 -19.41
N ARG A 48 -1.31 4.52 -20.47
CA ARG A 48 0.14 4.39 -20.66
C ARG A 48 0.90 5.09 -19.52
N ARG A 49 1.99 4.47 -19.05
CA ARG A 49 2.90 4.85 -17.93
C ARG A 49 3.00 6.35 -17.58
N HIS A 50 3.07 7.23 -18.58
CA HIS A 50 3.23 8.67 -18.35
C HIS A 50 2.06 9.35 -17.64
N GLY A 51 0.81 8.94 -17.90
CA GLY A 51 -0.36 9.59 -17.28
C GLY A 51 -0.63 9.16 -15.84
N GLU A 52 -0.12 8.00 -15.40
CA GLU A 52 -0.44 7.44 -14.08
C GLU A 52 0.15 8.29 -12.95
N ARG A 53 1.39 8.76 -13.11
CA ARG A 53 2.07 9.62 -12.13
C ARG A 53 1.39 10.98 -12.00
N GLU A 54 1.03 11.60 -13.12
CA GLU A 54 0.35 12.91 -13.14
C GLU A 54 -1.02 12.83 -12.47
N LEU A 55 -1.78 11.76 -12.76
CA LEU A 55 -3.07 11.50 -12.13
C LEU A 55 -2.94 11.25 -10.62
N PHE A 56 -1.93 10.46 -10.20
CA PHE A 56 -1.67 10.23 -8.78
C PHE A 56 -1.38 11.53 -8.04
N LEU A 57 -0.52 12.38 -8.61
CA LEU A 57 -0.20 13.69 -8.05
C LEU A 57 -1.43 14.62 -8.02
N ALA A 58 -2.28 14.59 -9.06
CA ALA A 58 -3.51 15.36 -9.10
C ALA A 58 -4.48 14.92 -7.99
N GLU A 59 -4.67 13.61 -7.79
CA GLU A 59 -5.52 13.09 -6.71
C GLU A 59 -4.96 13.49 -5.33
N MET A 60 -3.65 13.39 -5.10
CA MET A 60 -3.02 13.84 -3.85
C MET A 60 -3.19 15.35 -3.61
N ALA A 61 -3.26 16.14 -4.68
CA ALA A 61 -3.42 17.59 -4.61
C ALA A 61 -4.81 17.99 -4.10
N GLU A 62 -5.84 17.17 -4.32
CA GLU A 62 -7.20 17.39 -3.81
C GLU A 62 -7.28 17.33 -2.27
N CYS A 63 -6.32 16.69 -1.60
CA CYS A 63 -6.27 16.65 -0.15
C CYS A 63 -6.07 18.07 0.44
N PRO A 64 -6.98 18.56 1.31
CA PRO A 64 -6.84 19.89 1.91
C PRO A 64 -5.50 20.05 2.66
N PRO A 65 -4.80 21.19 2.54
CA PRO A 65 -3.51 21.38 3.20
C PRO A 65 -3.53 21.15 4.71
N SER A 66 -4.61 21.55 5.40
CA SER A 66 -4.77 21.33 6.84
C SER A 66 -4.85 19.85 7.20
N ALA A 67 -5.57 19.05 6.41
CA ALA A 67 -5.64 17.60 6.58
C ALA A 67 -4.28 16.95 6.29
N ARG A 68 -3.61 17.35 5.21
CA ARG A 68 -2.26 16.89 4.86
C ARG A 68 -1.26 17.15 5.98
N VAL A 69 -1.28 18.34 6.58
CA VAL A 69 -0.42 18.70 7.72
C VAL A 69 -0.78 17.90 8.96
N ALA A 70 -2.07 17.74 9.28
CA ALA A 70 -2.51 16.98 10.45
C ALA A 70 -2.05 15.53 10.38
N VAL A 71 -2.27 14.86 9.26
CA VAL A 71 -1.82 13.46 9.04
C VAL A 71 -0.29 13.38 9.11
N MET A 72 0.45 14.35 8.52
CA MET A 72 1.92 14.41 8.60
C MET A 72 2.42 14.54 10.03
N SER A 73 1.80 15.42 10.80
CA SER A 73 2.13 15.65 12.19
C SER A 73 1.90 14.41 13.05
N ASP A 74 0.83 13.67 12.79
CA ASP A 74 0.49 12.47 13.54
C ASP A 74 1.45 11.31 13.21
N HIS A 75 1.59 10.98 11.92
CA HIS A 75 2.37 9.83 11.46
C HIS A 75 3.85 9.91 11.82
N THR A 76 4.42 11.12 11.83
CA THR A 76 5.85 11.32 12.14
C THR A 76 6.17 11.32 13.63
N ARG A 77 5.16 11.30 14.51
CA ARG A 77 5.36 11.29 15.97
C ARG A 77 5.29 9.91 16.60
N ALA A 78 4.65 8.95 15.93
CA ALA A 78 4.51 7.61 16.46
C ALA A 78 5.77 6.78 16.16
N ASP A 79 6.18 5.99 17.15
CA ASP A 79 7.24 4.99 17.02
C ASP A 79 6.63 3.61 17.23
N TRP A 80 6.68 2.79 16.18
CA TRP A 80 6.06 1.46 16.15
C TRP A 80 7.10 0.32 16.13
N ARG A 81 8.38 0.64 16.33
CA ARG A 81 9.49 -0.32 16.18
C ARG A 81 9.39 -1.50 17.15
N ASP A 82 8.85 -1.27 18.33
CA ASP A 82 8.61 -2.28 19.36
C ASP A 82 7.48 -3.26 19.00
N LEU A 83 6.59 -2.90 18.06
CA LEU A 83 5.51 -3.76 17.59
C LEU A 83 5.92 -4.71 16.47
N LEU A 84 7.01 -4.44 15.74
CA LEU A 84 7.44 -5.28 14.62
C LEU A 84 7.63 -6.76 14.99
N PRO A 85 8.23 -7.10 16.14
CA PRO A 85 8.37 -8.50 16.56
C PRO A 85 7.04 -9.20 16.87
N ALA A 86 5.95 -8.45 17.07
CA ALA A 86 4.62 -8.98 17.36
C ALA A 86 3.80 -9.27 16.11
N ILE A 87 4.30 -8.93 14.92
CA ILE A 87 3.63 -9.24 13.65
C ILE A 87 3.83 -10.72 13.34
N ASP A 88 2.75 -11.49 13.39
CA ASP A 88 2.69 -12.94 13.17
C ASP A 88 2.09 -13.31 11.79
N LEU A 89 1.71 -12.30 11.00
CA LEU A 89 1.18 -12.47 9.65
C LEU A 89 2.32 -12.53 8.60
N PRO A 90 2.15 -13.32 7.53
CA PRO A 90 3.04 -13.25 6.38
C PRO A 90 3.19 -11.81 5.91
N THR A 91 4.43 -11.34 5.83
CA THR A 91 4.74 -9.94 5.53
C THR A 91 5.69 -9.85 4.34
N LEU A 92 5.31 -9.04 3.35
CA LEU A 92 6.17 -8.62 2.24
C LEU A 92 6.57 -7.16 2.45
N VAL A 93 7.86 -6.89 2.40
CA VAL A 93 8.43 -5.54 2.48
C VAL A 93 9.10 -5.21 1.14
N CYS A 94 8.54 -4.24 0.42
CA CYS A 94 9.11 -3.72 -0.83
C CYS A 94 9.98 -2.50 -0.54
N VAL A 95 11.26 -2.54 -0.94
CA VAL A 95 12.24 -1.49 -0.65
C VAL A 95 12.72 -0.85 -1.95
N ALA A 96 12.46 0.45 -2.11
CA ALA A 96 12.97 1.24 -3.23
C ALA A 96 14.37 1.78 -2.94
N ARG A 97 15.37 1.42 -3.77
CA ARG A 97 16.79 1.77 -3.54
C ARG A 97 17.13 3.22 -3.84
N GLN A 98 16.34 3.87 -4.69
CA GLN A 98 16.53 5.25 -5.12
C GLN A 98 15.50 6.19 -4.48
N ASP A 99 14.91 5.79 -3.33
CA ASP A 99 13.98 6.63 -2.60
C ASP A 99 14.67 7.93 -2.14
N ALA A 100 14.12 9.06 -2.58
CA ALA A 100 14.59 10.41 -2.27
C ALA A 100 13.71 11.11 -1.20
N VAL A 101 12.63 10.45 -0.75
CA VAL A 101 11.72 10.93 0.30
C VAL A 101 12.15 10.38 1.66
N PHE A 102 12.46 9.08 1.73
CA PHE A 102 12.94 8.40 2.94
C PHE A 102 14.17 7.54 2.66
N ASP A 103 15.06 7.36 3.64
CA ASP A 103 16.20 6.44 3.47
C ASP A 103 15.68 4.99 3.36
N TRP A 104 16.01 4.32 2.26
CA TRP A 104 15.64 2.93 1.98
C TRP A 104 16.06 1.95 3.10
N ARG A 105 17.06 2.31 3.90
CA ARG A 105 17.48 1.52 5.07
C ARG A 105 16.37 1.38 6.12
N GLY A 106 15.47 2.34 6.20
CA GLY A 106 14.31 2.31 7.10
C GLY A 106 13.40 1.10 6.82
N PRO A 107 12.77 1.00 5.64
CA PRO A 107 11.95 -0.17 5.31
C PRO A 107 12.78 -1.47 5.25
N ALA A 108 14.05 -1.44 4.84
CA ALA A 108 14.91 -2.64 4.92
C ALA A 108 15.04 -3.14 6.38
N TRP A 109 15.25 -2.23 7.33
CA TRP A 109 15.28 -2.55 8.76
C TRP A 109 13.95 -3.13 9.23
N VAL A 110 12.81 -2.63 8.76
CA VAL A 110 11.49 -3.23 9.05
C VAL A 110 11.45 -4.69 8.62
N GLY A 111 11.91 -5.00 7.41
CA GLY A 111 11.97 -6.37 6.90
C GLY A 111 12.88 -7.31 7.71
N GLU A 112 13.93 -6.78 8.33
CA GLU A 112 14.80 -7.54 9.24
C GLU A 112 14.17 -7.81 10.61
N HIS A 113 13.19 -7.00 11.03
CA HIS A 113 12.63 -7.02 12.40
C HIS A 113 11.22 -7.59 12.48
N VAL A 114 10.56 -7.83 11.35
CA VAL A 114 9.31 -8.59 11.28
C VAL A 114 9.62 -10.08 11.13
N PRO A 115 9.18 -10.96 12.06
CA PRO A 115 9.44 -12.39 11.97
C PRO A 115 8.93 -13.00 10.67
N GLY A 116 9.83 -13.66 9.91
CA GLY A 116 9.47 -14.33 8.67
C GLY A 116 9.11 -13.41 7.51
N ALA A 117 9.36 -12.10 7.63
CA ALA A 117 9.14 -11.19 6.52
C ALA A 117 10.04 -11.51 5.32
N ARG A 118 9.46 -11.41 4.14
CA ARG A 118 10.17 -11.40 2.86
C ARG A 118 10.45 -9.96 2.47
N THR A 119 11.71 -9.64 2.16
CA THR A 119 12.09 -8.30 1.70
C THR A 119 12.56 -8.36 0.25
N ASP A 120 11.91 -7.59 -0.63
CA ASP A 120 12.26 -7.46 -2.03
C ASP A 120 12.77 -6.04 -2.34
N PHE A 121 13.97 -5.97 -2.90
CA PHE A 121 14.59 -4.71 -3.30
C PHE A 121 14.25 -4.37 -4.76
N PHE A 122 13.91 -3.11 -4.97
CA PHE A 122 13.63 -2.47 -6.25
C PHE A 122 14.76 -1.51 -6.55
N GLU A 123 15.73 -1.98 -7.35
CA GLU A 123 17.01 -1.31 -7.57
C GLU A 123 16.87 -0.04 -8.43
N ASP A 124 15.83 0.02 -9.26
CA ASP A 124 15.58 1.09 -10.24
C ASP A 124 14.32 1.93 -9.92
N SER A 125 13.86 1.88 -8.66
CA SER A 125 12.66 2.60 -8.21
C SER A 125 12.97 3.71 -7.21
N GLY A 126 12.22 4.82 -7.33
CA GLY A 126 12.08 5.82 -6.29
C GLY A 126 10.88 5.54 -5.38
N HIS A 127 10.41 6.55 -4.64
CA HIS A 127 9.38 6.40 -3.61
C HIS A 127 8.08 5.75 -4.11
N ALA A 128 7.71 5.99 -5.39
CA ALA A 128 6.51 5.42 -6.01
C ALA A 128 6.84 4.14 -6.79
N LEU A 129 7.46 3.14 -6.14
CA LEU A 129 7.97 1.93 -6.79
C LEU A 129 6.93 1.15 -7.61
N LEU A 130 5.66 1.20 -7.22
CA LEU A 130 4.56 0.56 -7.95
C LEU A 130 4.32 1.19 -9.34
N LEU A 131 4.73 2.44 -9.53
CA LEU A 131 4.69 3.17 -10.80
C LEU A 131 6.04 3.08 -11.54
N ASP A 132 7.15 3.07 -10.80
CA ASP A 132 8.49 3.09 -11.39
C ASP A 132 8.85 1.71 -11.98
N GLU A 133 8.59 0.61 -11.28
CA GLU A 133 8.83 -0.79 -11.70
C GLU A 133 7.55 -1.65 -11.63
N THR A 134 6.47 -1.15 -12.23
CA THR A 134 5.13 -1.79 -12.22
C THR A 134 5.11 -3.30 -12.44
N GLU A 135 5.72 -3.81 -13.52
CA GLU A 135 5.63 -5.23 -13.88
C GLU A 135 6.27 -6.10 -12.79
N ARG A 136 7.44 -5.67 -12.30
CA ARG A 136 8.13 -6.31 -11.18
C ARG A 136 7.29 -6.25 -9.91
N PHE A 137 6.65 -5.11 -9.63
CA PHE A 137 5.79 -4.98 -8.46
C PHE A 137 4.61 -5.96 -8.52
N ASP A 138 3.93 -6.03 -9.67
CA ASP A 138 2.80 -6.94 -9.89
C ASP A 138 3.24 -8.41 -9.73
N ASP A 139 4.40 -8.78 -10.28
CA ASP A 139 4.97 -10.12 -10.15
C ASP A 139 5.31 -10.49 -8.71
N VAL A 140 6.00 -9.61 -7.98
CA VAL A 140 6.42 -9.84 -6.59
C VAL A 140 5.19 -9.99 -5.68
N VAL A 141 4.21 -9.09 -5.79
CA VAL A 141 2.98 -9.15 -4.98
C VAL A 141 2.17 -10.39 -5.33
N THR A 142 2.02 -10.72 -6.61
CA THR A 142 1.24 -11.90 -7.03
C THR A 142 1.92 -13.20 -6.59
N ALA A 143 3.24 -13.29 -6.66
CA ALA A 143 4.00 -14.44 -6.16
C ALA A 143 3.78 -14.63 -4.65
N PHE A 144 3.93 -13.54 -3.88
CA PHE A 144 3.72 -13.56 -2.44
C PHE A 144 2.30 -14.02 -2.05
N LEU A 145 1.27 -13.52 -2.73
CA LEU A 145 -0.13 -13.92 -2.49
C LEU A 145 -0.43 -15.38 -2.86
N ARG A 146 0.37 -16.00 -3.73
CA ARG A 146 0.26 -17.43 -4.08
C ARG A 146 0.98 -18.31 -3.06
N GLU A 147 2.10 -17.85 -2.52
CA GLU A 147 2.89 -18.53 -1.47
C GLU A 147 2.14 -18.56 -0.13
N HIS A 148 1.36 -17.52 0.16
CA HIS A 148 0.57 -17.39 1.38
C HIS A 148 -0.93 -17.34 1.05
N PRO A 149 -1.52 -18.48 0.65
CA PRO A 149 -2.97 -18.54 0.52
C PRO A 149 -3.59 -18.24 1.88
N GLY A 150 -4.55 -17.30 1.91
CA GLY A 150 -5.36 -17.07 3.11
C GLY A 150 -6.06 -18.36 3.57
N PRO A 151 -6.65 -18.36 4.77
CA PRO A 151 -7.44 -19.50 5.24
C PRO A 151 -8.44 -19.91 4.15
N ALA A 152 -8.53 -21.22 3.87
CA ALA A 152 -9.52 -21.74 2.96
C ALA A 152 -10.90 -21.32 3.45
N ASP A 153 -11.78 -20.89 2.54
CA ASP A 153 -13.18 -20.65 2.87
C ASP A 153 -13.76 -21.99 3.37
N ASP A 154 -13.90 -22.14 4.69
CA ASP A 154 -14.76 -23.16 5.26
C ASP A 154 -16.20 -22.75 4.92
N ALA A 155 -16.69 -23.31 3.80
CA ALA A 155 -18.08 -23.51 3.35
C ALA A 155 -19.16 -22.46 3.69
#